data_AF-A0A556QLF0-F1
#
_entry.id   AF-A0A556QLF0-F1
#
_cell.length_a   1.000
_cell.length_b   1.000
_cell.length_c   1.000
_cell.angle_alpha   90.00
_cell.angle_beta   90.00
_cell.angle_gamma   90.00
#
_symmetry.space_group_name_H-M   'P 1'
#
loop_
_entity.id
_entity.type
_entity.pdbx_description
1 polymer ?
#
loop_
_entity_poly.entity_id
_entity_poly.type
_entity_poly.pdbx_seq_one_letter_code
_entity_poly.pdbx_strand_id
1 'polypeptide(L)'
;MKPRLTSRAASLVSLLAIALGLPLVHATPLQVTDIGLSGSFTAGSPEIITGNATVTTLTTSEGTFSGLLGAVANNVTAVNNTPYSIGTAPTDSNAAASGLTVNDAVNNMNSGRFQFTGLTLNASTRFFVLETTPTTTYGDPFTVTLINASNVQVGSFTLSLLAANFTQTSLANVDYNTGTGTLTGGKLSGVSFSFTDLGVTDFGAIASVTGISINGGGLLDPSVVGAYSVIPEPGSFGVLAGLAAFAALVMRRRRS
;
A
#
# COMPACT_ATOMS: atom_id res chain seq x y z
N MET A 1 0.64 50.52 22.94
CA MET A 1 0.97 49.47 21.95
C MET A 1 1.24 48.17 22.71
N LYS A 2 0.45 47.11 22.49
CA LYS A 2 0.66 45.78 23.11
C LYS A 2 1.43 44.89 22.12
N PRO A 3 2.52 44.20 22.52
CA PRO A 3 3.15 43.21 21.64
C PRO A 3 2.31 41.92 21.63
N ARG A 4 2.02 41.43 20.44
CA ARG A 4 1.44 40.10 20.20
C ARG A 4 2.54 39.05 20.38
N LEU A 5 2.34 38.09 21.29
CA LEU A 5 3.09 36.82 21.31
C LEU A 5 2.56 35.92 20.21
N THR A 6 3.28 35.81 19.10
CA THR A 6 3.02 34.82 18.06
C THR A 6 3.74 33.51 18.37
N SER A 7 2.95 32.44 18.31
CA SER A 7 3.28 31.01 18.31
C SER A 7 4.73 30.63 17.94
N ARG A 8 5.54 30.26 18.93
CA ARG A 8 6.82 29.55 18.75
C ARG A 8 6.83 28.12 19.32
N ALA A 9 5.67 27.59 19.72
CA ALA A 9 5.59 26.28 20.37
C ALA A 9 5.79 25.09 19.41
N ALA A 10 5.46 25.23 18.11
CA ALA A 10 5.59 24.15 17.14
C ALA A 10 7.05 23.88 16.68
N SER A 11 7.95 24.85 16.82
CA SER A 11 9.33 24.73 16.34
C SER A 11 10.30 24.08 17.34
N LEU A 12 9.90 23.92 18.61
CA LEU A 12 10.77 23.40 19.67
C LEU A 12 10.71 21.87 19.80
N VAL A 13 9.62 21.24 19.36
CA VAL A 13 9.48 19.78 19.40
C VAL A 13 10.39 19.11 18.36
N SER A 14 10.53 19.69 17.17
CA SER A 14 11.42 19.16 16.12
C SER A 14 12.91 19.34 16.42
N LEU A 15 13.29 20.39 17.16
CA LEU A 15 14.70 20.61 17.52
C LEU A 15 15.18 19.67 18.65
N LEU A 16 14.27 19.24 19.53
CA LEU A 16 14.60 18.35 20.65
C LEU A 16 14.88 16.91 20.19
N ALA A 17 14.25 16.46 19.10
CA ALA A 17 14.53 15.15 18.49
C ALA A 17 15.95 15.05 17.91
N ILE A 18 16.47 16.15 17.32
CA ILE A 18 17.84 16.24 16.79
C ILE A 18 18.87 16.25 17.94
N ALA A 19 18.55 16.88 19.07
CA ALA A 19 19.45 16.99 20.22
C ALA A 19 19.60 15.68 21.02
N LEU A 20 18.64 14.76 20.93
CA LEU A 20 18.66 13.50 21.67
C LEU A 20 19.31 12.32 20.91
N GLY A 21 19.80 12.55 19.68
CA GLY A 21 20.39 11.47 18.88
C GLY A 21 19.43 10.30 18.64
N LEU A 22 18.12 10.53 18.80
CA LEU A 22 17.11 9.53 18.49
C LEU A 22 17.17 9.33 16.98
N PRO A 23 17.36 8.09 16.49
CA PRO A 23 17.25 7.85 15.07
C PRO A 23 15.87 8.36 14.63
N LEU A 24 15.84 9.24 13.63
CA LEU A 24 14.65 9.32 12.78
C LEU A 24 14.57 7.93 12.16
N VAL A 25 13.83 7.03 12.82
CA VAL A 25 13.43 5.78 12.21
C VAL A 25 12.47 6.20 11.11
N HIS A 26 13.01 6.46 9.92
CA HIS A 26 12.20 6.42 8.73
C HIS A 26 11.60 5.02 8.73
N ALA A 27 10.29 4.95 8.94
CA ALA A 27 9.57 3.72 8.72
C ALA A 27 9.91 3.27 7.30
N THR A 28 10.49 2.07 7.21
CA THR A 28 10.88 1.50 5.93
C THR A 28 9.64 0.88 5.30
N PRO A 29 9.43 1.04 3.99
CA PRO A 29 8.45 0.24 3.26
C PRO A 29 8.60 -1.23 3.61
N LEU A 30 7.48 -1.91 3.82
CA LEU A 30 7.42 -3.31 4.18
C LEU A 30 7.24 -4.18 2.94
N GLN A 31 7.90 -5.33 2.95
CA GLN A 31 7.62 -6.40 2.02
C GLN A 31 6.24 -7.00 2.30
N VAL A 32 5.48 -7.29 1.24
CA VAL A 32 4.25 -8.08 1.33
C VAL A 32 4.64 -9.55 1.31
N THR A 33 4.58 -10.23 2.44
CA THR A 33 5.14 -11.60 2.57
C THR A 33 4.18 -12.69 2.15
N ASP A 34 2.88 -12.40 2.09
CA ASP A 34 1.84 -13.34 1.69
C ASP A 34 0.57 -12.59 1.26
N ILE A 35 -0.27 -13.23 0.43
CA ILE A 35 -1.57 -12.71 0.02
C ILE A 35 -2.63 -13.81 0.00
N GLY A 36 -3.85 -13.47 0.40
CA GLY A 36 -5.01 -14.32 0.23
C GLY A 36 -5.67 -14.05 -1.11
N LEU A 37 -5.97 -15.09 -1.87
CA LEU A 37 -6.63 -14.99 -3.17
C LEU A 37 -8.00 -15.66 -3.15
N SER A 38 -8.94 -15.09 -3.89
CA SER A 38 -10.23 -15.70 -4.22
C SER A 38 -10.44 -15.70 -5.73
N GLY A 39 -11.26 -16.59 -6.27
CA GLY A 39 -11.41 -16.75 -7.72
C GLY A 39 -10.49 -17.84 -8.27
N SER A 40 -10.03 -17.71 -9.50
CA SER A 40 -9.39 -18.82 -10.22
C SER A 40 -7.87 -18.89 -9.96
N PHE A 41 -7.47 -19.85 -9.12
CA PHE A 41 -6.09 -20.28 -8.95
C PHE A 41 -6.05 -21.81 -8.80
N THR A 42 -4.95 -22.42 -9.23
CA THR A 42 -4.63 -23.83 -9.03
C THR A 42 -3.81 -23.96 -7.75
N ALA A 43 -4.22 -24.89 -6.87
CA ALA A 43 -3.49 -25.18 -5.65
C ALA A 43 -2.05 -25.63 -5.96
N GLY A 44 -1.09 -25.04 -5.26
CA GLY A 44 0.34 -25.21 -5.41
C GLY A 44 1.07 -24.35 -4.37
N SER A 45 2.39 -24.44 -4.28
CA SER A 45 3.20 -23.53 -3.46
C SER A 45 4.44 -23.11 -4.25
N PRO A 46 4.52 -21.84 -4.71
CA PRO A 46 3.50 -20.80 -4.61
C PRO A 46 2.22 -21.14 -5.41
N GLU A 47 1.11 -20.48 -5.09
CA GLU A 47 -0.18 -20.61 -5.78
C GLU A 47 -0.05 -20.22 -7.25
N ILE A 48 -0.76 -20.91 -8.14
CA ILE A 48 -0.76 -20.59 -9.58
C ILE A 48 -2.07 -19.91 -9.95
N ILE A 49 -2.05 -18.63 -10.26
CA ILE A 49 -3.22 -17.86 -10.69
C ILE A 49 -3.52 -18.19 -12.16
N THR A 50 -4.78 -18.53 -12.43
CA THR A 50 -5.28 -18.81 -13.80
C THR A 50 -6.60 -18.09 -14.04
N GLY A 51 -6.57 -16.90 -14.62
CA GLY A 51 -7.77 -16.08 -14.82
C GLY A 51 -7.93 -15.01 -13.74
N ASN A 52 -9.18 -14.58 -13.47
CA ASN A 52 -9.44 -13.49 -12.53
C ASN A 52 -9.35 -14.00 -11.08
N ALA A 53 -8.33 -13.55 -10.36
CA ALA A 53 -8.22 -13.72 -8.92
C ALA A 53 -8.30 -12.37 -8.21
N THR A 54 -8.99 -12.30 -7.07
CA THR A 54 -9.11 -11.09 -6.26
C THR A 54 -8.33 -11.25 -4.97
N VAL A 55 -7.49 -10.25 -4.66
CA VAL A 55 -6.77 -10.17 -3.39
C VAL A 55 -7.76 -9.90 -2.27
N THR A 56 -7.78 -10.81 -1.30
CA THR A 56 -8.69 -10.78 -0.14
C THR A 56 -7.96 -10.51 1.16
N THR A 57 -6.70 -10.93 1.26
CA THR A 57 -5.83 -10.58 2.38
C THR A 57 -4.45 -10.19 1.91
N LEU A 58 -3.76 -9.40 2.73
CA LEU A 58 -2.38 -9.00 2.52
C LEU A 58 -1.63 -9.12 3.84
N THR A 59 -0.48 -9.79 3.83
CA THR A 59 0.34 -10.01 5.02
C THR A 59 1.65 -9.22 4.90
N THR A 60 2.01 -8.53 5.98
CA THR A 60 3.33 -7.89 6.16
C THR A 60 3.87 -8.26 7.54
N SER A 61 5.02 -7.70 7.93
CA SER A 61 5.52 -7.84 9.30
C SER A 61 4.62 -7.23 10.38
N GLU A 62 3.60 -6.45 10.01
CA GLU A 62 2.60 -5.90 10.94
C GLU A 62 1.36 -6.78 11.12
N GLY A 63 1.21 -7.85 10.33
CA GLY A 63 0.09 -8.78 10.43
C GLY A 63 -0.59 -9.06 9.09
N THR A 64 -1.75 -9.70 9.14
CA THR A 64 -2.59 -10.04 7.98
C THR A 64 -3.85 -9.19 7.99
N PHE A 65 -4.11 -8.49 6.88
CA PHE A 65 -5.19 -7.52 6.75
C PHE A 65 -6.20 -8.00 5.69
N SER A 66 -7.50 -7.94 6.01
CA SER A 66 -8.60 -8.33 5.11
C SER A 66 -9.50 -7.16 4.67
N GLY A 67 -9.39 -6.00 5.33
CA GLY A 67 -10.10 -4.77 4.97
C GLY A 67 -9.39 -4.00 3.85
N LEU A 68 -9.08 -4.67 2.75
CA LEU A 68 -8.37 -4.09 1.62
C LEU A 68 -9.30 -3.22 0.78
N LEU A 69 -8.79 -2.10 0.29
CA LEU A 69 -9.46 -1.23 -0.67
C LEU A 69 -8.62 -1.14 -1.94
N GLY A 70 -9.20 -1.52 -3.08
CA GLY A 70 -8.58 -1.32 -4.39
C GLY A 70 -8.71 0.13 -4.84
N ALA A 71 -7.69 0.65 -5.49
CA ALA A 71 -7.75 1.99 -6.08
C ALA A 71 -8.63 2.04 -7.34
N VAL A 72 -9.13 3.23 -7.64
CA VAL A 72 -9.62 3.58 -8.98
C VAL A 72 -8.49 4.24 -9.74
N ALA A 73 -7.96 3.54 -10.76
CA ALA A 73 -6.88 4.04 -11.58
C ALA A 73 -7.37 5.03 -12.64
N ASN A 74 -6.58 6.06 -12.89
CA ASN A 74 -6.85 7.13 -13.84
C ASN A 74 -5.55 7.55 -14.53
N ASN A 75 -5.65 7.88 -15.82
CA ASN A 75 -4.54 8.35 -16.65
C ASN A 75 -3.31 7.42 -16.59
N VAL A 76 -3.53 6.11 -16.54
CA VAL A 76 -2.45 5.13 -16.66
C VAL A 76 -1.89 5.19 -18.08
N THR A 77 -0.57 5.37 -18.17
CA THR A 77 0.19 5.44 -19.42
C THR A 77 1.18 4.29 -19.45
N ALA A 78 1.18 3.54 -20.54
CA ALA A 78 1.98 2.34 -20.76
C ALA A 78 3.01 2.57 -21.87
N VAL A 79 4.24 2.10 -21.70
CA VAL A 79 5.22 2.07 -22.78
C VAL A 79 5.04 0.75 -23.53
N ASN A 80 4.40 0.81 -24.70
CA ASN A 80 4.30 -0.29 -25.67
C ASN A 80 3.53 -1.54 -25.20
N ASN A 81 2.42 -1.43 -24.47
CA ASN A 81 1.64 -2.61 -24.11
C ASN A 81 0.19 -2.63 -24.56
N THR A 82 -0.20 -3.84 -24.98
CA THR A 82 -1.58 -4.32 -25.01
C THR A 82 -1.73 -5.09 -23.70
N PRO A 83 -2.76 -4.84 -22.87
CA PRO A 83 -2.98 -5.65 -21.67
C PRO A 83 -3.06 -7.12 -22.10
N TYR A 84 -2.15 -7.97 -21.63
CA TYR A 84 -2.33 -9.40 -21.74
C TYR A 84 -3.50 -9.78 -20.81
N SER A 85 -4.17 -10.91 -21.02
CA SER A 85 -5.10 -11.43 -20.00
C SER A 85 -5.38 -12.90 -20.19
N ILE A 86 -5.64 -13.62 -19.09
CA ILE A 86 -6.45 -14.84 -19.13
C ILE A 86 -7.90 -14.45 -18.82
N GLY A 87 -8.76 -14.50 -19.83
CA GLY A 87 -10.19 -14.21 -19.69
C GLY A 87 -10.62 -12.99 -20.51
N THR A 88 -11.56 -12.20 -19.99
CA THR A 88 -11.96 -10.94 -20.63
C THR A 88 -10.87 -9.90 -20.38
N ALA A 89 -10.13 -9.54 -21.43
CA ALA A 89 -9.13 -8.49 -21.34
C ALA A 89 -9.73 -7.21 -20.73
N PRO A 90 -9.01 -6.54 -19.81
CA PRO A 90 -9.39 -5.21 -19.38
C PRO A 90 -9.58 -4.30 -20.59
N THR A 91 -10.60 -3.45 -20.55
CA THR A 91 -10.91 -2.56 -21.69
C THR A 91 -9.81 -1.55 -21.97
N ASP A 92 -9.00 -1.21 -20.98
CA ASP A 92 -7.84 -0.33 -21.06
C ASP A 92 -6.88 -0.52 -19.85
N SER A 93 -5.75 0.20 -19.87
CA SER A 93 -4.77 0.18 -18.78
C SER A 93 -5.31 0.70 -17.43
N ASN A 94 -6.34 1.54 -17.41
CA ASN A 94 -6.96 1.98 -16.14
C ASN A 94 -7.78 0.84 -15.54
N ALA A 95 -8.57 0.15 -16.35
CA ALA A 95 -9.33 -1.02 -15.92
C ALA A 95 -8.40 -2.14 -15.42
N ALA A 96 -7.24 -2.31 -16.07
CA ALA A 96 -6.25 -3.31 -15.68
C ALA A 96 -5.63 -3.04 -14.30
N ALA A 97 -5.39 -1.76 -13.96
CA ALA A 97 -4.76 -1.36 -12.70
C ALA A 97 -5.76 -0.94 -11.60
N SER A 98 -7.07 -1.09 -11.83
CA SER A 98 -8.13 -0.73 -10.88
C SER A 98 -8.64 -1.92 -10.09
N GLY A 99 -9.02 -1.66 -8.84
CA GLY A 99 -9.62 -2.66 -7.95
C GLY A 99 -8.58 -3.56 -7.27
N LEU A 100 -9.05 -4.73 -6.82
CA LEU A 100 -8.24 -5.75 -6.13
C LEU A 100 -8.08 -7.01 -6.96
N THR A 101 -8.56 -7.01 -8.19
CA THR A 101 -8.35 -8.15 -9.08
C THR A 101 -6.91 -8.12 -9.54
N VAL A 102 -6.19 -9.22 -9.33
CA VAL A 102 -4.93 -9.50 -9.98
C VAL A 102 -5.25 -9.67 -11.46
N ASN A 103 -5.22 -8.54 -12.16
CA ASN A 103 -5.37 -8.49 -13.59
C ASN A 103 -3.99 -8.47 -14.21
N ASP A 104 -3.95 -9.02 -15.41
CA ASP A 104 -2.79 -9.03 -16.25
C ASP A 104 -2.56 -7.63 -16.82
N ALA A 105 -1.58 -6.98 -16.23
CA ALA A 105 -1.01 -5.77 -16.76
C ALA A 105 0.49 -5.89 -16.55
N VAL A 106 1.14 -6.74 -17.35
CA VAL A 106 2.40 -6.26 -17.93
C VAL A 106 1.98 -4.98 -18.66
N ASN A 107 2.09 -3.85 -17.98
CA ASN A 107 1.58 -2.55 -18.41
C ASN A 107 2.75 -1.68 -18.81
N ASN A 108 3.98 -2.04 -18.43
CA ASN A 108 5.17 -1.22 -18.56
C ASN A 108 4.81 0.23 -18.19
N MET A 109 4.22 0.39 -17.01
CA MET A 109 3.56 1.62 -16.62
C MET A 109 4.60 2.73 -16.52
N ASN A 110 4.44 3.75 -17.36
CA ASN A 110 5.20 4.98 -17.25
C ASN A 110 4.70 5.80 -16.07
N SER A 111 3.39 6.05 -16.02
CA SER A 111 2.76 6.75 -14.90
C SER A 111 1.28 6.42 -14.76
N GLY A 112 0.72 6.59 -13.56
CA GLY A 112 -0.70 6.40 -13.27
C GLY A 112 -1.13 7.11 -11.98
N ARG A 113 -2.44 7.36 -11.83
CA ARG A 113 -3.03 7.99 -10.66
C ARG A 113 -4.10 7.10 -10.05
N PHE A 114 -4.06 6.94 -8.73
CA PHE A 114 -4.82 5.92 -8.01
C PHE A 114 -5.60 6.59 -6.89
N GLN A 115 -6.93 6.65 -7.03
CA GLN A 115 -7.84 7.29 -6.08
C GLN A 115 -8.46 6.24 -5.16
N PHE A 116 -8.51 6.51 -3.86
CA PHE A 116 -9.10 5.60 -2.86
C PHE A 116 -10.45 6.14 -2.40
N THR A 117 -11.52 5.69 -3.04
CA THR A 117 -12.88 6.05 -2.65
C THR A 117 -13.37 5.08 -1.56
N GLY A 118 -13.96 5.60 -0.48
CA GLY A 118 -14.52 4.77 0.60
C GLY A 118 -13.59 4.46 1.78
N LEU A 119 -12.36 4.98 1.79
CA LEU A 119 -11.49 4.98 2.95
C LEU A 119 -11.14 6.41 3.37
N THR A 120 -11.28 6.72 4.65
CA THR A 120 -10.71 7.96 5.21
C THR A 120 -9.23 7.73 5.45
N LEU A 121 -8.39 8.24 4.54
CA LEU A 121 -6.94 8.16 4.66
C LEU A 121 -6.48 8.90 5.93
N ASN A 122 -5.71 8.23 6.77
CA ASN A 122 -5.24 8.74 8.05
C ASN A 122 -3.89 8.12 8.44
N ALA A 123 -3.40 8.41 9.65
CA ALA A 123 -2.10 7.92 10.11
C ALA A 123 -1.94 6.40 10.17
N SER A 124 -3.04 5.67 10.30
CA SER A 124 -3.06 4.20 10.25
C SER A 124 -3.15 3.64 8.84
N THR A 125 -3.24 4.48 7.80
CA THR A 125 -3.36 4.00 6.43
C THR A 125 -2.01 3.57 5.88
N ARG A 126 -2.00 2.39 5.27
CA ARG A 126 -0.95 1.95 4.38
C ARG A 126 -1.49 1.77 2.98
N PHE A 127 -0.61 2.01 2.02
CA PHE A 127 -0.79 1.70 0.62
C PHE A 127 0.01 0.44 0.31
N PHE A 128 -0.36 -0.23 -0.78
CA PHE A 128 0.42 -1.33 -1.31
C PHE A 128 0.36 -1.35 -2.83
N VAL A 129 1.42 -1.91 -3.41
CA VAL A 129 1.50 -2.23 -4.84
C VAL A 129 1.89 -3.70 -4.93
N LEU A 130 1.08 -4.47 -5.65
CA LEU A 130 1.45 -5.80 -6.13
C LEU A 130 1.83 -5.68 -7.59
N GLU A 131 2.97 -6.24 -7.92
CA GLU A 131 3.57 -6.20 -9.25
C GLU A 131 3.73 -7.62 -9.77
N THR A 132 3.40 -7.84 -11.04
CA THR A 132 3.72 -9.08 -11.73
C THR A 132 4.91 -8.89 -12.65
N THR A 133 5.97 -9.68 -12.43
CA THR A 133 7.16 -9.65 -13.29
C THR A 133 7.31 -10.97 -14.06
N PRO A 134 7.60 -10.95 -15.37
CA PRO A 134 7.97 -12.14 -16.12
C PRO A 134 9.41 -12.59 -15.84
N THR A 135 10.17 -11.82 -15.07
CA THR A 135 11.62 -12.03 -14.89
C THR A 135 11.95 -12.79 -13.61
N THR A 136 13.22 -13.13 -13.42
CA THR A 136 13.71 -13.70 -12.16
C THR A 136 13.95 -12.66 -11.07
N THR A 137 13.89 -11.37 -11.39
CA THR A 137 14.13 -10.26 -10.47
C THR A 137 12.80 -9.73 -9.96
N TYR A 138 12.64 -9.63 -8.64
CA TYR A 138 11.44 -9.12 -8.02
C TYR A 138 11.51 -7.60 -7.87
N GLY A 139 10.43 -6.93 -8.27
CA GLY A 139 10.24 -5.50 -8.04
C GLY A 139 10.93 -4.61 -9.08
N ASP A 140 10.15 -3.79 -9.75
CA ASP A 140 10.62 -2.67 -10.54
C ASP A 140 10.67 -1.39 -9.69
N PRO A 141 11.71 -0.56 -9.84
CA PRO A 141 11.79 0.69 -9.11
C PRO A 141 10.71 1.67 -9.56
N PHE A 142 10.08 2.36 -8.62
CA PHE A 142 9.10 3.39 -8.92
C PHE A 142 9.09 4.50 -7.88
N THR A 143 8.42 5.60 -8.21
CA THR A 143 8.22 6.71 -7.29
C THR A 143 6.74 6.93 -7.01
N VAL A 144 6.43 7.33 -5.78
CA VAL A 144 5.08 7.60 -5.29
C VAL A 144 5.01 9.03 -4.79
N THR A 145 3.95 9.75 -5.16
CA THR A 145 3.58 11.05 -4.57
C THR A 145 2.12 11.04 -4.12
N LEU A 146 1.79 11.91 -3.15
CA LEU A 146 0.41 12.09 -2.71
C LEU A 146 -0.35 13.01 -3.64
N ILE A 147 -1.61 12.68 -3.94
CA ILE A 147 -2.49 13.51 -4.77
C ILE A 147 -3.85 13.75 -4.12
N ASN A 148 -4.49 14.86 -4.50
CA ASN A 148 -5.87 15.16 -4.14
C ASN A 148 -6.88 14.64 -5.17
N ALA A 149 -8.17 14.92 -4.94
CA ALA A 149 -9.26 14.47 -5.81
C ALA A 149 -9.19 15.05 -7.23
N SER A 150 -8.55 16.21 -7.38
CA SER A 150 -8.29 16.84 -8.68
C SER A 150 -7.02 16.33 -9.34
N ASN A 151 -6.42 15.26 -8.82
CA ASN A 151 -5.18 14.66 -9.32
C ASN A 151 -3.95 15.60 -9.28
N VAL A 152 -3.98 16.57 -8.37
CA VAL A 152 -2.86 17.50 -8.15
C VAL A 152 -2.04 16.99 -6.98
N GLN A 153 -0.71 17.05 -7.11
CA GLN A 153 0.21 16.68 -6.04
C GLN A 153 -0.05 17.51 -4.78
N VAL A 154 -0.09 16.83 -3.63
CA VAL A 154 -0.23 17.45 -2.32
C VAL A 154 1.14 17.48 -1.64
N GLY A 155 1.63 18.68 -1.35
CA GLY A 155 2.96 18.89 -0.77
C GLY A 155 4.09 18.40 -1.68
N SER A 156 5.25 18.14 -1.10
CA SER A 156 6.43 17.59 -1.78
C SER A 156 6.72 16.15 -1.37
N PHE A 157 5.74 15.47 -0.76
CA PHE A 157 5.88 14.11 -0.23
C PHE A 157 6.11 13.12 -1.37
N THR A 158 7.29 12.51 -1.37
CA THR A 158 7.75 11.59 -2.42
C THR A 158 8.48 10.43 -1.78
N LEU A 159 8.15 9.21 -2.23
CA LEU A 159 8.84 7.99 -1.83
C LEU A 159 9.41 7.31 -3.08
N SER A 160 10.70 6.98 -3.06
CA SER A 160 11.32 6.11 -4.07
C SER A 160 11.37 4.69 -3.54
N LEU A 161 10.77 3.77 -4.28
CA LEU A 161 10.78 2.35 -4.00
C LEU A 161 11.75 1.67 -4.98
N LEU A 162 12.61 0.82 -4.43
CA LEU A 162 13.60 0.06 -5.17
C LEU A 162 13.18 -1.41 -5.19
N ALA A 163 13.73 -2.19 -6.12
CA ALA A 163 13.54 -3.64 -6.19
C ALA A 163 13.75 -4.34 -4.82
N ALA A 164 14.74 -3.90 -4.04
CA ALA A 164 15.03 -4.44 -2.71
C ALA A 164 13.91 -4.23 -1.66
N ASN A 165 12.94 -3.36 -1.93
CA ASN A 165 11.78 -3.15 -1.06
C ASN A 165 10.67 -4.19 -1.29
N PHE A 166 10.75 -4.95 -2.38
CA PHE A 166 9.80 -6.01 -2.69
C PHE A 166 10.22 -7.34 -2.06
N THR A 167 9.25 -8.23 -1.96
CA THR A 167 9.44 -9.60 -1.51
C THR A 167 10.33 -10.36 -2.47
N GLN A 168 11.42 -10.93 -1.95
CA GLN A 168 12.42 -11.66 -2.73
C GLN A 168 12.02 -13.11 -3.04
N THR A 169 10.74 -13.43 -2.86
CA THR A 169 10.11 -14.72 -3.16
C THR A 169 8.78 -14.46 -3.87
N SER A 170 8.38 -15.40 -4.72
CA SER A 170 7.10 -15.32 -5.43
C SER A 170 5.96 -15.45 -4.43
N LEU A 171 5.03 -14.50 -4.44
CA LEU A 171 3.76 -14.58 -3.69
C LEU A 171 2.77 -15.50 -4.39
N ALA A 172 2.80 -15.51 -5.72
CA ALA A 172 2.02 -16.39 -6.57
C ALA A 172 2.70 -16.45 -7.93
N ASN A 173 2.58 -17.58 -8.62
CA ASN A 173 2.88 -17.66 -10.04
C ASN A 173 1.63 -17.28 -10.84
N VAL A 174 1.83 -16.64 -11.98
CA VAL A 174 0.75 -16.23 -12.88
C VAL A 174 1.03 -16.82 -14.26
N ASP A 175 0.08 -17.62 -14.74
CA ASP A 175 0.13 -18.20 -16.09
C ASP A 175 -0.82 -17.43 -17.02
N TYR A 176 -0.43 -17.32 -18.30
CA TYR A 176 -1.13 -16.54 -19.33
C TYR A 176 -1.23 -17.31 -20.66
N ASN A 177 -2.46 -17.67 -21.04
CA ASN A 177 -2.73 -18.52 -22.21
C ASN A 177 -3.36 -17.78 -23.42
N THR A 178 -3.53 -16.46 -23.40
CA THR A 178 -4.18 -15.73 -24.52
C THR A 178 -3.63 -14.32 -24.76
N GLY A 179 -3.34 -13.98 -26.02
CA GLY A 179 -2.71 -12.72 -26.47
C GLY A 179 -1.63 -12.95 -27.53
N THR A 180 -0.86 -11.92 -27.92
CA THR A 180 0.28 -12.00 -28.86
C THR A 180 1.49 -12.78 -28.34
N GLY A 181 1.35 -13.48 -27.21
CA GLY A 181 2.37 -14.31 -26.57
C GLY A 181 1.80 -15.14 -25.43
N THR A 182 2.58 -16.12 -24.97
CA THR A 182 2.30 -16.94 -23.78
C THR A 182 3.35 -16.59 -22.74
N LEU A 183 2.92 -16.21 -21.55
CA LEU A 183 3.80 -16.06 -20.39
C LEU A 183 3.40 -17.15 -19.39
N THR A 184 4.33 -18.02 -19.03
CA THR A 184 4.10 -19.12 -18.09
C THR A 184 5.07 -18.95 -16.95
N GLY A 185 4.58 -18.90 -15.71
CA GLY A 185 5.40 -18.70 -14.51
C GLY A 185 5.82 -17.25 -14.24
N GLY A 186 5.01 -16.26 -14.63
CA GLY A 186 5.17 -14.89 -14.14
C GLY A 186 5.06 -14.86 -12.62
N LYS A 187 5.69 -13.91 -11.93
CA LYS A 187 5.79 -13.90 -10.47
C LYS A 187 5.14 -12.66 -9.89
N LEU A 188 4.29 -12.85 -8.89
CA LEU A 188 3.72 -11.77 -8.12
C LEU A 188 4.64 -11.43 -6.94
N SER A 189 4.90 -10.14 -6.76
CA SER A 189 5.59 -9.60 -5.58
C SER A 189 4.88 -8.34 -5.09
N GLY A 190 5.20 -7.87 -3.89
CA GLY A 190 4.53 -6.69 -3.37
C GLY A 190 5.32 -5.92 -2.34
N VAL A 191 4.95 -4.66 -2.23
CA VAL A 191 5.48 -3.71 -1.25
C VAL A 191 4.33 -2.92 -0.63
N SER A 192 4.44 -2.62 0.66
CA SER A 192 3.51 -1.78 1.41
C SER A 192 4.24 -0.61 2.03
N PHE A 193 3.63 0.57 1.99
CA PHE A 193 4.21 1.78 2.55
C PHE A 193 3.13 2.67 3.19
N SER A 194 3.54 3.56 4.07
CA SER A 194 2.68 4.42 4.87
C SER A 194 2.98 5.90 4.62
N PHE A 195 2.15 6.80 5.16
CA PHE A 195 2.42 8.23 5.09
C PHE A 195 3.77 8.64 5.69
N THR A 196 4.23 7.97 6.75
CA THR A 196 5.53 8.27 7.34
C THR A 196 6.69 7.90 6.41
N ASP A 197 6.52 6.88 5.57
CA ASP A 197 7.53 6.45 4.59
C ASP A 197 7.68 7.52 3.48
N LEU A 198 6.60 8.27 3.19
CA LEU A 198 6.60 9.44 2.30
C LEU A 198 7.14 10.73 2.97
N GLY A 199 7.56 10.68 4.23
CA GLY A 199 8.05 11.82 4.99
C GLY A 199 6.95 12.72 5.58
N VAL A 200 5.70 12.24 5.65
CA VAL A 200 4.61 12.99 6.30
C VAL A 200 4.82 12.98 7.81
N THR A 201 4.93 14.18 8.39
CA THR A 201 5.07 14.39 9.84
C THR A 201 3.92 15.21 10.44
N ASP A 202 3.16 15.92 9.61
CA ASP A 202 1.97 16.66 9.98
C ASP A 202 0.77 16.17 9.15
N PHE A 203 -0.15 15.47 9.81
CA PHE A 203 -1.36 14.94 9.17
C PHE A 203 -2.35 16.02 8.74
N GLY A 204 -2.26 17.24 9.30
CA GLY A 204 -3.01 18.39 8.81
C GLY A 204 -2.61 18.77 7.39
N ALA A 205 -1.33 18.58 7.02
CA ALA A 205 -0.82 18.89 5.69
C ALA A 205 -1.32 17.94 4.59
N ILE A 206 -1.91 16.80 4.96
CA ILE A 206 -2.43 15.80 4.02
C ILE A 206 -3.95 15.62 4.10
N ALA A 207 -4.66 16.56 4.73
CA ALA A 207 -6.12 16.51 4.87
C ALA A 207 -6.89 16.48 3.53
N SER A 208 -6.26 16.91 2.43
CA SER A 208 -6.82 16.89 1.08
C SER A 208 -6.41 15.69 0.24
N VAL A 209 -5.56 14.80 0.77
CA VAL A 209 -5.08 13.62 0.04
C VAL A 209 -6.21 12.62 -0.11
N THR A 210 -6.41 12.16 -1.34
CA THR A 210 -7.41 11.13 -1.69
C THR A 210 -6.81 9.98 -2.49
N GLY A 211 -5.53 10.09 -2.87
CA GLY A 211 -4.89 9.14 -3.76
C GLY A 211 -3.37 9.24 -3.76
N ILE A 212 -2.78 8.38 -4.59
CA ILE A 212 -1.36 8.40 -4.91
C ILE A 212 -1.15 8.51 -6.44
N SER A 213 -0.06 9.16 -6.84
CA SER A 213 0.46 9.06 -8.21
C SER A 213 1.67 8.14 -8.18
N ILE A 214 1.77 7.26 -9.16
CA ILE A 214 2.91 6.38 -9.36
C ILE A 214 3.59 6.75 -10.67
N ASN A 215 4.91 6.83 -10.65
CA ASN A 215 5.75 6.88 -11.85
C ASN A 215 6.68 5.67 -11.83
N GLY A 216 6.43 4.74 -12.74
CA GLY A 216 7.13 3.47 -12.87
C GLY A 216 8.21 3.46 -13.95
N GLY A 217 8.46 4.60 -14.62
CA GLY A 217 9.52 4.74 -15.62
C GLY A 217 9.40 3.85 -16.85
N GLY A 218 8.24 3.23 -17.06
CA GLY A 218 8.00 2.29 -18.16
C GLY A 218 8.44 0.86 -17.88
N LEU A 219 8.79 0.56 -16.62
CA LEU A 219 9.20 -0.79 -16.19
C LEU A 219 8.13 -1.42 -15.30
N LEU A 220 7.52 -0.64 -14.39
CA LEU A 220 6.59 -1.19 -13.42
C LEU A 220 5.36 -1.85 -14.06
N ASP A 221 5.08 -3.07 -13.63
CA ASP A 221 3.93 -3.88 -14.05
C ASP A 221 2.92 -4.08 -12.90
N PRO A 222 2.21 -3.01 -12.48
CA PRO A 222 1.33 -3.09 -11.32
C PRO A 222 0.09 -3.92 -11.67
N SER A 223 -0.11 -5.01 -10.93
CA SER A 223 -1.32 -5.83 -11.03
C SER A 223 -2.40 -5.34 -10.06
N VAL A 224 -2.00 -4.85 -8.88
CA VAL A 224 -2.93 -4.31 -7.89
C VAL A 224 -2.30 -3.10 -7.20
N VAL A 225 -3.05 -2.00 -7.12
CA VAL A 225 -2.73 -0.87 -6.26
C VAL A 225 -3.86 -0.69 -5.26
N GLY A 226 -3.53 -0.72 -3.97
CA GLY A 226 -4.54 -0.73 -2.92
C GLY A 226 -4.10 -0.01 -1.66
N ALA A 227 -5.01 0.04 -0.69
CA ALA A 227 -4.79 0.55 0.65
C ALA A 227 -5.46 -0.34 1.70
N TYR A 228 -4.96 -0.27 2.93
CA TYR A 228 -5.57 -0.88 4.10
C TYR A 228 -5.29 -0.03 5.34
N SER A 229 -6.06 -0.25 6.40
CA SER A 229 -5.81 0.39 7.70
C SER A 229 -5.16 -0.60 8.65
N VAL A 230 -4.03 -0.18 9.22
CA VAL A 230 -3.45 -0.81 10.40
C VAL A 230 -4.26 -0.32 11.59
N ILE A 231 -5.33 -1.04 11.89
CA ILE A 231 -6.02 -0.85 13.16
C ILE A 231 -5.06 -1.39 14.21
N PRO A 232 -4.53 -0.57 15.14
CA PRO A 232 -3.79 -1.11 16.26
C PRO A 232 -4.73 -2.11 16.91
N GLU A 233 -4.35 -3.38 17.04
CA GLU A 233 -5.04 -4.23 18.00
C GLU A 233 -5.15 -3.43 19.30
N PRO A 234 -6.32 -3.42 19.99
CA PRO A 234 -6.43 -2.72 21.25
C PRO A 234 -5.27 -3.20 22.10
N GLY A 235 -4.26 -2.32 22.26
CA GLY A 235 -2.96 -2.76 22.71
C GLY A 235 -3.16 -3.56 23.98
N SER A 236 -2.34 -4.56 24.24
CA SER A 236 -2.41 -5.34 25.47
C SER A 236 -2.59 -4.46 26.72
N PHE A 237 -2.12 -3.21 26.70
CA PHE A 237 -2.46 -2.13 27.65
C PHE A 237 -3.95 -1.77 27.81
N GLY A 238 -4.76 -1.66 26.75
CA GLY A 238 -6.20 -1.42 26.84
C GLY A 238 -6.96 -2.60 27.45
N VAL A 239 -6.56 -3.83 27.11
CA VAL A 239 -7.07 -5.05 27.75
C VAL A 239 -6.62 -5.11 29.23
N LEU A 240 -5.36 -4.79 29.52
CA LEU A 240 -4.81 -4.79 30.89
C LEU A 240 -5.43 -3.69 31.75
N ALA A 241 -5.67 -2.50 31.19
CA ALA A 241 -6.35 -1.39 31.86
C ALA A 241 -7.82 -1.73 32.12
N GLY A 242 -8.50 -2.37 31.17
CA GLY A 242 -9.84 -2.92 31.35
C GLY A 242 -9.89 -3.97 32.48
N LEU A 243 -8.92 -4.90 32.49
CA LEU A 243 -8.80 -5.93 33.53
C LEU A 243 -8.52 -5.32 34.91
N ALA A 244 -7.62 -4.33 34.98
CA ALA A 244 -7.26 -3.65 36.22
C ALA A 244 -8.43 -2.84 36.79
N ALA A 245 -9.19 -2.13 35.93
CA ALA A 245 -10.40 -1.43 36.33
C ALA A 245 -11.49 -2.39 36.83
N PHE A 246 -11.66 -3.53 36.17
CA PHE A 246 -12.60 -4.58 36.60
C PHE A 246 -12.18 -5.18 37.95
N ALA A 247 -10.90 -5.52 38.12
CA ALA A 247 -10.36 -6.04 39.38
C ALA A 247 -10.53 -5.03 40.54
N ALA A 248 -10.29 -3.75 40.30
CA ALA A 248 -10.50 -2.69 41.28
C ALA A 248 -11.98 -2.55 41.69
N LEU A 249 -12.91 -2.68 40.73
CA LEU A 249 -14.35 -2.66 41.00
C LEU A 249 -14.81 -3.86 41.85
N VAL A 250 -14.34 -5.06 41.51
CA VAL A 250 -14.65 -6.29 42.26
C VAL A 250 -14.11 -6.22 43.69
N MET A 251 -12.87 -5.72 43.87
CA MET A 251 -12.28 -5.53 45.19
C MET A 251 -13.04 -4.50 46.02
N ARG A 252 -13.53 -3.42 45.41
CA ARG A 252 -14.34 -2.40 46.10
C ARG A 252 -15.68 -2.96 46.60
N ARG A 253 -16.36 -3.77 45.79
CA ARG A 253 -17.64 -4.40 46.17
C ARG A 253 -17.53 -5.42 47.30
N ARG A 254 -16.36 -6.05 47.49
CA ARG A 254 -16.15 -7.00 48.61
C ARG A 254 -15.86 -6.34 49.95
N ARG A 255 -15.59 -5.03 49.97
CA ARG A 255 -15.33 -4.25 51.19
C ARG A 255 -16.53 -3.42 51.66
N SER A 256 -17.64 -3.49 50.93
CA SER A 256 -18.94 -2.87 51.27
C SER A 256 -19.85 -3.94 51.85
#